data_AF-A0A6P3XQN0-F1
#
_entry.id   AF-A0A6P3XQN0-F1
#
_cell.length_a   1.000
_cell.length_b   1.000
_cell.length_c   1.000
_cell.angle_alpha   90.00
_cell.angle_beta   90.00
_cell.angle_gamma   90.00
#
_symmetry.space_group_name_H-M   'P 1'
#
loop_
_entity.id
_entity.type
_entity.pdbx_description
1 polymer ?
#
loop_
_entity_poly.entity_id
_entity_poly.type
_entity_poly.pdbx_seq_one_letter_code
_entity_poly.pdbx_strand_id
1 'polypeptide(L)'
;MAVAFLKVTIALCFSWPPPKTANKFQVICFKTLRFLLCMNVIILIVPVTYTLYYNNYDLPKITKLWCLLGAFTQVPLQISLFALQYDRLQNVISEMEHNFKCAKIHEKDIYQQYADKCVPFYAGCTFAVFLTAITTSLVTPLITVDQIFPTEAKYPFNVKHEPIKTLIFVHQFIVIWQCFSTRSTIADKTQFMILWTTGLMEVYACAWPADHLMDA
;
A
#
# COMPACT_ATOMS: atom_id res chain seq x y z
N MET A 1 -9.69 11.79 -16.07
CA MET A 1 -9.80 10.30 -15.99
C MET A 1 -8.76 9.74 -15.01
N ALA A 2 -7.50 10.14 -15.11
CA ALA A 2 -6.42 9.66 -14.24
C ALA A 2 -6.57 9.98 -12.74
N VAL A 3 -7.12 11.14 -12.35
CA VAL A 3 -7.37 11.46 -10.92
C VAL A 3 -8.41 10.51 -10.31
N ALA A 4 -9.43 10.12 -11.09
CA ALA A 4 -10.42 9.14 -10.65
C ALA A 4 -9.81 7.74 -10.52
N PHE A 5 -8.95 7.35 -11.47
CA PHE A 5 -8.21 6.09 -11.43
C PHE A 5 -7.30 6.02 -10.19
N LEU A 6 -6.55 7.08 -9.89
CA LEU A 6 -5.69 7.14 -8.71
C LEU A 6 -6.47 7.08 -7.39
N LYS A 7 -7.65 7.72 -7.34
CA LYS A 7 -8.59 7.59 -6.21
C LYS A 7 -9.09 6.15 -6.05
N VAL A 8 -9.45 5.48 -7.15
CA VAL A 8 -9.91 4.09 -7.13
C VAL A 8 -8.82 3.16 -6.62
N THR A 9 -7.57 3.30 -7.10
CA THR A 9 -6.49 2.40 -6.69
C THR A 9 -6.09 2.60 -5.22
N ILE A 10 -6.04 3.84 -4.73
CA ILE A 10 -5.73 4.11 -3.32
C ILE A 10 -6.90 3.70 -2.40
N ALA A 11 -8.15 3.81 -2.88
CA ALA A 11 -9.33 3.31 -2.17
C ALA A 11 -9.33 1.77 -2.06
N LEU A 12 -8.97 1.06 -3.13
CA LEU A 12 -8.83 -0.39 -3.15
C LEU A 12 -7.79 -0.89 -2.13
N CYS A 13 -6.75 -0.11 -1.89
CA CYS A 13 -5.72 -0.43 -0.90
C CYS A 13 -6.11 -0.05 0.55
N PHE A 14 -7.37 0.27 0.85
CA PHE A 14 -7.88 0.68 2.18
C PHE A 14 -7.06 1.79 2.85
N SER A 15 -6.46 2.65 2.04
CA SER A 15 -5.44 3.58 2.49
C SER A 15 -5.79 5.04 2.21
N TRP A 16 -6.91 5.26 1.51
CA TRP A 16 -7.47 6.58 1.30
C TRP A 16 -8.05 7.12 2.61
N PRO A 17 -7.62 8.31 3.07
CA PRO A 17 -8.18 8.90 4.29
C PRO A 17 -9.66 9.28 4.06
N PRO A 18 -10.56 9.06 5.03
CA PRO A 18 -11.91 9.59 4.97
C PRO A 18 -11.93 11.09 4.61
N PRO A 19 -12.91 11.55 3.81
CA PRO A 19 -13.04 12.97 3.48
C PRO A 19 -13.31 13.81 4.74
N LYS A 20 -13.00 15.12 4.70
CA LYS A 20 -13.25 16.03 5.84
C LYS A 20 -14.73 16.12 6.23
N THR A 21 -15.61 15.79 5.30
CA THR A 21 -17.06 15.72 5.48
C THR A 21 -17.57 14.36 5.97
N ALA A 22 -16.67 13.39 6.24
CA ALA A 22 -17.05 12.05 6.65
C ALA A 22 -17.73 12.00 8.02
N ASN A 23 -18.68 11.08 8.17
CA ASN A 23 -19.35 10.86 9.44
C ASN A 23 -18.38 10.25 10.48
N LYS A 24 -18.58 10.55 11.77
CA LYS A 24 -17.83 9.97 12.89
C LYS A 24 -17.77 8.45 12.82
N PHE A 25 -18.86 7.80 12.40
CA PHE A 25 -18.91 6.35 12.21
C PHE A 25 -17.93 5.84 11.14
N GLN A 26 -17.83 6.53 9.99
CA GLN A 26 -16.90 6.14 8.92
C GLN A 26 -15.45 6.25 9.38
N VAL A 27 -15.12 7.28 10.16
CA VAL A 27 -13.79 7.47 10.75
C VAL A 27 -13.47 6.37 11.76
N ILE A 28 -14.42 6.02 12.64
CA ILE A 28 -14.25 4.94 13.62
C ILE A 28 -14.07 3.60 12.91
N CYS A 29 -14.95 3.27 11.95
CA CYS A 29 -14.85 2.03 11.17
C CYS A 29 -13.49 1.91 10.47
N PHE A 30 -13.01 3.00 9.87
CA PHE A 30 -11.70 3.03 9.20
C PHE A 30 -10.56 2.79 10.20
N LYS A 31 -10.58 3.44 11.37
CA LYS A 31 -9.58 3.21 12.43
C LYS A 31 -9.60 1.76 12.94
N THR A 32 -10.78 1.21 13.18
CA THR A 32 -10.95 -0.18 13.62
C THR A 32 -10.44 -1.17 12.58
N LEU A 33 -10.76 -0.96 11.29
CA LEU A 33 -10.26 -1.82 10.21
C LEU A 33 -8.73 -1.83 10.17
N ARG A 34 -8.07 -0.66 10.28
CA ARG A 34 -6.61 -0.56 10.29
C ARG A 34 -5.97 -1.26 11.49
N PHE A 35 -6.62 -1.18 12.65
CA PHE A 35 -6.18 -1.92 13.83
C PHE A 35 -6.25 -3.43 13.61
N LEU A 36 -7.37 -3.94 13.08
CA LEU A 36 -7.53 -5.36 12.74
C LEU A 36 -6.48 -5.83 11.73
N LEU A 37 -6.20 -5.03 10.71
CA LEU A 37 -5.16 -5.29 9.71
C LEU A 37 -3.76 -5.36 10.34
N CYS A 38 -3.43 -4.48 11.31
CA CYS A 38 -2.17 -4.59 12.06
C CYS A 38 -2.08 -5.89 12.87
N MET A 39 -3.15 -6.23 13.61
CA MET A 39 -3.19 -7.44 14.43
C MET A 39 -3.00 -8.70 13.59
N ASN A 40 -3.61 -8.74 12.40
CA ASN A 40 -3.48 -9.85 11.44
C ASN A 40 -2.00 -10.15 11.09
N VAL A 41 -1.19 -9.12 10.88
CA VAL A 41 0.24 -9.27 10.57
C VAL A 41 1.05 -9.68 11.80
N ILE A 42 0.75 -9.09 12.96
CA ILE A 42 1.42 -9.42 14.22
C ILE A 42 1.21 -10.90 14.58
N ILE A 43 0.00 -11.43 14.36
CA ILE A 43 -0.30 -12.84 14.58
C ILE A 43 0.61 -13.75 13.73
N LEU A 44 0.95 -13.36 12.49
CA LEU A 44 1.86 -14.13 11.64
C LEU A 44 3.34 -13.95 11.98
N ILE A 45 3.74 -12.81 12.57
CA ILE A 45 5.12 -12.59 13.03
C ILE A 45 5.50 -13.62 14.11
N VAL A 46 4.59 -13.93 15.05
CA VAL A 46 4.84 -14.86 16.16
C VAL A 46 5.35 -16.25 15.70
N PRO A 47 4.64 -17.00 14.82
CA PRO A 47 5.11 -18.32 14.37
C PRO A 47 6.36 -18.24 13.48
N VAL A 48 6.59 -17.14 12.76
CA VAL A 48 7.82 -16.93 11.99
C VAL A 48 9.02 -16.74 12.92
N THR A 49 8.88 -15.93 13.98
CA THR A 49 9.91 -15.75 15.00
C THR A 49 10.17 -17.04 15.78
N TYR A 50 9.11 -17.80 16.11
CA TYR A 50 9.25 -19.12 16.73
C TYR A 50 10.09 -20.08 15.84
N THR A 51 9.83 -20.06 14.54
CA THR A 51 10.59 -20.87 13.57
C THR A 51 12.05 -20.47 13.51
N LEU A 52 12.31 -19.16 13.53
CA LEU A 52 13.66 -18.61 13.51
C LEU A 52 14.44 -19.05 14.76
N TYR A 53 13.80 -19.01 15.93
CA TYR A 53 14.42 -19.38 17.20
C TYR A 53 14.76 -20.88 17.27
N TYR A 54 13.89 -21.75 16.73
CA TYR A 54 14.07 -23.20 16.74
C TYR A 54 14.76 -23.74 15.48
N ASN A 55 15.45 -22.88 14.72
CA ASN A 55 16.12 -23.30 13.50
C ASN A 55 17.53 -23.88 13.78
N ASN A 56 17.88 -24.99 13.13
CA ASN A 56 19.16 -25.69 13.33
C ASN A 56 20.35 -25.02 12.61
N TYR A 57 20.45 -23.68 12.67
CA TYR A 57 21.50 -22.89 12.00
C TYR A 57 21.57 -23.02 10.46
N ASP A 58 20.48 -23.44 9.82
CA ASP A 58 20.37 -23.43 8.35
C ASP A 58 20.32 -21.98 7.83
N LEU A 59 21.47 -21.50 7.34
CA LEU A 59 21.71 -20.10 7.00
C LEU A 59 20.82 -19.56 5.86
N PRO A 60 20.62 -20.30 4.74
CA PRO A 60 19.63 -19.93 3.72
C PRO A 60 18.22 -19.71 4.29
N LYS A 61 17.76 -20.62 5.16
CA LYS A 61 16.45 -20.54 5.79
C LYS A 61 16.33 -19.36 6.74
N ILE A 62 17.35 -19.13 7.58
CA ILE A 62 17.44 -17.97 8.48
C ILE A 62 17.33 -16.67 7.68
N THR A 63 18.08 -16.55 6.58
CA THR A 63 18.09 -15.35 5.74
C THR A 63 16.70 -15.07 5.14
N LYS A 64 16.03 -16.11 4.62
CA LYS A 64 14.66 -16.00 4.08
C LYS A 64 13.67 -15.57 5.16
N LEU A 65 13.73 -16.16 6.36
CA LEU A 65 12.83 -15.82 7.48
C LEU A 65 13.06 -14.40 7.99
N TRP A 66 14.32 -13.93 8.07
CA TRP A 66 14.64 -12.55 8.41
C TRP A 66 14.09 -11.56 7.38
N CYS A 67 14.23 -11.86 6.08
CA CYS A 67 13.67 -11.03 5.02
C CYS A 67 12.13 -10.93 5.15
N LEU A 68 11.48 -12.06 5.44
CA LEU A 68 10.04 -12.14 5.67
C LEU A 68 9.60 -11.31 6.89
N LEU A 69 10.32 -11.40 8.01
CA LEU A 69 10.06 -10.60 9.21
C LEU A 69 10.19 -9.10 8.94
N GLY A 70 11.19 -8.68 8.16
CA GLY A 70 11.34 -7.29 7.73
C GLY A 70 10.14 -6.83 6.91
N ALA A 71 9.69 -7.64 5.95
CA ALA A 71 8.51 -7.34 5.14
C ALA A 71 7.22 -7.24 5.97
N PHE A 72 7.04 -8.11 6.97
CA PHE A 72 5.89 -8.06 7.87
C PHE A 72 5.93 -6.89 8.83
N THR A 73 7.10 -6.55 9.38
CA THR A 73 7.26 -5.40 10.29
C THR A 73 7.01 -4.06 9.57
N GLN A 74 7.25 -4.01 8.26
CA GLN A 74 7.01 -2.82 7.45
C GLN A 74 5.52 -2.43 7.39
N VAL A 75 4.59 -3.38 7.38
CA VAL A 75 3.14 -3.09 7.31
C VAL A 75 2.61 -2.29 8.51
N PRO A 76 2.80 -2.72 9.78
CA PRO A 76 2.32 -1.96 10.93
C PRO A 76 3.04 -0.62 11.08
N LEU A 77 4.33 -0.54 10.72
CA LEU A 77 5.08 0.72 10.71
C LEU A 77 4.45 1.74 9.74
N GLN A 78 4.11 1.29 8.53
CA GLN A 78 3.45 2.13 7.54
C GLN A 78 2.04 2.56 7.97
N ILE A 79 1.25 1.64 8.52
CA ILE A 79 -0.09 1.94 9.01
C ILE A 79 -0.02 3.01 10.11
N SER A 80 0.95 2.89 11.02
CA SER A 80 1.19 3.85 12.11
C SER A 80 1.64 5.22 11.60
N LEU A 81 2.61 5.27 10.68
CA LEU A 81 3.06 6.52 10.05
C LEU A 81 1.91 7.25 9.36
N PHE A 82 1.07 6.53 8.62
CA PHE A 82 -0.11 7.10 7.98
C PHE A 82 -1.20 7.52 8.98
N ALA A 83 -1.26 6.91 10.16
CA ALA A 83 -2.16 7.36 11.22
C ALA A 83 -1.66 8.68 11.84
N LEU A 84 -0.34 8.84 12.00
CA LEU A 84 0.28 10.06 12.51
C LEU A 84 0.21 11.22 11.51
N GLN A 85 0.44 10.95 10.23
CA GLN A 85 0.39 11.96 9.17
C GLN A 85 -1.02 12.15 8.59
N TYR A 86 -2.03 11.54 9.21
CA TYR A 86 -3.39 11.50 8.70
C TYR A 86 -3.95 12.89 8.39
N ASP A 87 -3.86 13.82 9.36
CA ASP A 87 -4.42 15.17 9.23
C ASP A 87 -3.70 15.97 8.13
N ARG A 88 -2.36 15.80 8.02
CA ARG A 88 -1.57 16.46 6.98
C ARG A 88 -1.93 15.95 5.60
N LEU A 89 -2.03 14.63 5.43
CA LEU A 89 -2.40 14.03 4.15
C LEU A 89 -3.81 14.45 3.72
N GLN A 90 -4.76 14.47 4.66
CA GLN A 90 -6.13 14.90 4.41
C GLN A 90 -6.21 16.39 4.02
N ASN A 91 -5.37 17.24 4.63
CA ASN A 91 -5.28 18.65 4.27
C ASN A 91 -4.74 18.85 2.85
N VAL A 92 -3.64 18.18 2.51
CA VAL A 92 -3.04 18.27 1.15
C VAL A 92 -4.01 17.78 0.08
N ILE A 93 -4.69 16.66 0.30
CA ILE A 93 -5.69 16.15 -0.64
C ILE A 93 -6.84 17.15 -0.81
N SER A 94 -7.32 17.72 0.28
CA SER A 94 -8.39 18.73 0.25
C SER A 94 -7.98 20.01 -0.49
N GLU A 95 -6.74 20.45 -0.31
CA GLU A 95 -6.19 21.62 -0.98
C GLU A 95 -6.00 21.35 -2.48
N MET A 96 -5.49 20.16 -2.82
CA MET A 96 -5.36 19.71 -4.20
C MET A 96 -6.72 19.64 -4.92
N GLU A 97 -7.75 19.08 -4.27
CA GLU A 97 -9.11 19.05 -4.82
C GLU A 97 -9.70 20.46 -5.00
N HIS A 98 -9.46 21.35 -4.05
CA HIS A 98 -9.91 22.73 -4.14
C HIS A 98 -9.23 23.48 -5.29
N ASN A 99 -7.90 23.39 -5.38
CA ASN A 99 -7.11 24.00 -6.44
C ASN A 99 -7.52 23.45 -7.81
N PHE A 100 -7.67 22.13 -7.95
CA PHE A 100 -8.15 21.54 -9.20
C PHE A 100 -9.56 22.00 -9.57
N LYS A 101 -10.45 22.23 -8.60
CA LYS A 101 -11.80 22.76 -8.88
C LYS A 101 -11.73 24.19 -9.42
N CYS A 102 -10.92 25.04 -8.78
CA CYS A 102 -10.76 26.46 -9.12
C CYS A 102 -9.84 26.72 -10.32
N ALA A 103 -9.03 25.73 -10.73
CA ALA A 103 -8.07 25.84 -11.83
C ALA A 103 -8.74 26.19 -13.17
N LYS A 104 -8.02 26.97 -13.98
CA LYS A 104 -8.43 27.34 -15.34
C LYS A 104 -8.44 26.10 -16.24
N ILE A 105 -9.15 26.18 -17.36
CA ILE A 105 -9.29 25.05 -18.30
C ILE A 105 -7.93 24.55 -18.81
N HIS A 106 -6.99 25.46 -19.09
CA HIS A 106 -5.64 25.09 -19.54
C HIS A 106 -4.78 24.44 -18.44
N GLU A 107 -4.87 24.89 -17.19
CA GLU A 107 -4.18 24.28 -16.05
C GLU A 107 -4.68 22.85 -15.81
N LYS A 108 -5.99 22.64 -15.91
CA LYS A 108 -6.63 21.32 -15.81
C LYS A 108 -6.12 20.36 -16.89
N ASP A 109 -5.91 20.85 -18.10
CA ASP A 109 -5.40 20.05 -19.22
C ASP A 109 -3.95 19.60 -18.96
N ILE A 110 -3.09 20.49 -18.45
CA ILE A 110 -1.72 20.17 -18.03
C ILE A 110 -1.74 19.07 -16.96
N TYR A 111 -2.51 19.25 -15.88
CA TYR A 111 -2.61 18.23 -14.82
C TYR A 111 -3.09 16.88 -15.35
N GLN A 112 -4.08 16.89 -16.24
CA GLN A 112 -4.65 15.68 -16.82
C GLN A 112 -3.64 14.98 -17.75
N GLN A 113 -2.88 15.74 -18.56
CA GLN A 113 -1.83 15.21 -19.43
C GLN A 113 -0.73 14.48 -18.64
N TYR A 114 -0.26 15.08 -17.53
CA TYR A 114 0.72 14.43 -16.65
C TYR A 114 0.16 13.16 -16.03
N ALA A 115 -1.07 13.24 -15.54
CA ALA A 115 -1.71 12.12 -14.89
C ALA A 115 -1.90 10.96 -15.90
N ASP A 116 -2.36 11.24 -17.12
CA ASP A 116 -2.55 10.24 -18.17
C ASP A 116 -1.22 9.63 -18.66
N LYS A 117 -0.12 10.39 -18.65
CA LYS A 117 1.24 9.87 -18.93
C LYS A 117 1.75 8.91 -17.84
N CYS A 118 1.36 9.14 -16.57
CA CYS A 118 1.79 8.31 -15.45
C CYS A 118 0.95 7.04 -15.25
N VAL A 119 -0.33 7.05 -15.65
CA VAL A 119 -1.26 5.91 -15.48
C VAL A 119 -0.74 4.58 -16.05
N PRO A 120 -0.22 4.47 -17.30
CA PRO A 120 0.16 3.17 -17.86
C PRO A 120 1.38 2.55 -17.15
N PHE A 121 2.39 3.36 -16.84
CA PHE A 121 3.54 2.91 -16.04
C PHE A 121 3.08 2.39 -14.67
N TYR A 122 2.22 3.16 -14.03
CA TYR A 122 1.68 2.85 -12.71
C TYR A 122 0.81 1.58 -12.71
N ALA A 123 -0.08 1.45 -13.70
CA ALA A 123 -0.92 0.26 -13.84
C ALA A 123 -0.04 -0.97 -14.06
N GLY A 124 1.05 -0.84 -14.82
CA GLY A 124 2.08 -1.87 -14.98
C GLY A 124 2.76 -2.24 -13.67
N CYS A 125 3.24 -1.26 -12.89
CA CYS A 125 3.87 -1.51 -11.58
C CYS A 125 2.90 -2.19 -10.60
N THR A 126 1.68 -1.68 -10.50
CA THR A 126 0.64 -2.23 -9.63
C THR A 126 0.30 -3.66 -10.02
N PHE A 127 0.11 -3.92 -11.32
CA PHE A 127 -0.14 -5.25 -11.86
C PHE A 127 1.03 -6.20 -11.58
N ALA A 128 2.28 -5.75 -11.78
CA ALA A 128 3.46 -6.54 -11.48
C ALA A 128 3.52 -6.93 -9.99
N VAL A 129 3.26 -5.98 -9.08
CA VAL A 129 3.24 -6.25 -7.63
C VAL A 129 2.17 -7.30 -7.28
N PHE A 130 0.95 -7.18 -7.79
CA PHE A 130 -0.09 -8.20 -7.54
C PHE A 130 0.24 -9.56 -8.18
N LEU A 131 0.82 -9.56 -9.38
CA LEU A 131 1.27 -10.79 -10.02
C LEU A 131 2.35 -11.48 -9.18
N THR A 132 3.32 -10.73 -8.63
CA THR A 132 4.32 -11.30 -7.71
C THR A 132 3.72 -11.85 -6.42
N ALA A 133 2.63 -11.26 -5.90
CA ALA A 133 1.92 -11.79 -4.74
C ALA A 133 1.28 -13.16 -5.03
N ILE A 134 0.64 -13.28 -6.20
CA ILE A 134 0.01 -14.52 -6.65
C ILE A 134 1.07 -15.60 -6.88
N THR A 135 2.15 -15.27 -7.61
CA THR A 135 3.20 -16.26 -7.89
C THR A 135 3.88 -16.72 -6.61
N THR A 136 4.27 -15.82 -5.70
CA THR A 136 4.92 -16.22 -4.44
C THR A 136 4.00 -17.03 -3.52
N SER A 137 2.71 -16.71 -3.44
CA SER A 137 1.79 -17.43 -2.54
C SER A 137 1.36 -18.81 -3.06
N LEU A 138 1.17 -18.97 -4.37
CA LEU A 138 0.66 -20.22 -4.98
C LEU A 138 1.78 -21.14 -5.49
N VAL A 139 2.85 -20.58 -6.04
CA VAL A 139 3.89 -21.37 -6.73
C VAL A 139 4.92 -21.91 -5.74
N THR A 140 5.25 -21.18 -4.66
CA THR A 140 6.20 -21.63 -3.65
C THR A 140 5.82 -22.97 -3.00
N PRO A 141 4.60 -23.17 -2.47
CA PRO A 141 4.20 -24.46 -1.90
C PRO A 141 4.04 -25.57 -2.94
N LEU A 142 3.94 -25.25 -4.24
CA LEU A 142 3.84 -26.23 -5.32
C LEU A 142 5.21 -26.77 -5.75
N ILE A 143 6.25 -25.94 -5.74
CA ILE A 143 7.61 -26.32 -6.14
C ILE A 143 8.38 -26.97 -4.99
N THR A 144 8.14 -26.53 -3.76
CA THR A 144 8.86 -27.04 -2.58
C THR A 144 8.06 -28.16 -1.92
N VAL A 145 8.44 -29.41 -2.20
CA VAL A 145 7.75 -30.64 -1.77
C VAL A 145 7.56 -30.71 -0.23
N ASP A 146 8.46 -30.11 0.54
CA ASP A 146 8.40 -30.10 2.01
C ASP A 146 7.67 -28.89 2.63
N GLN A 147 7.19 -27.93 1.82
CA GLN A 147 6.57 -26.70 2.31
C GLN A 147 5.05 -26.68 2.07
N ILE A 148 4.27 -26.98 3.11
CA ILE A 148 2.80 -27.05 3.05
C ILE A 148 2.14 -25.66 2.98
N PHE A 149 2.75 -24.65 3.60
CA PHE A 149 2.20 -23.31 3.74
C PHE A 149 2.97 -22.30 2.89
N PRO A 150 2.38 -21.16 2.50
CA PRO A 150 3.08 -20.10 1.75
C PRO A 150 4.35 -19.59 2.44
N THR A 151 4.36 -19.60 3.78
CA THR A 151 5.54 -19.27 4.60
C THR A 151 6.07 -20.52 5.29
N GLU A 152 7.38 -20.56 5.56
CA GLU A 152 8.03 -21.66 6.28
C GLU A 152 7.77 -21.66 7.80
N ALA A 153 6.70 -20.99 8.25
CA ALA A 153 6.36 -20.88 9.66
C ALA A 153 5.95 -22.26 10.25
N LYS A 154 6.65 -22.67 11.30
CA LYS A 154 6.33 -23.81 12.16
C LYS A 154 5.36 -23.37 13.27
N TYR A 155 4.38 -24.21 13.55
CA TYR A 155 3.41 -24.01 14.63
C TYR A 155 3.63 -25.06 15.72
N PRO A 156 3.47 -24.70 17.02
CA PRO A 156 3.67 -25.62 18.13
C PRO A 156 2.53 -26.64 18.32
N PHE A 157 1.44 -26.51 17.56
CA PHE A 157 0.30 -27.41 17.56
C PHE A 157 0.22 -28.20 16.25
N ASN A 158 -0.56 -29.28 16.23
CA ASN A 158 -0.64 -30.16 15.06
C ASN A 158 -1.42 -29.51 13.90
N VAL A 159 -0.70 -29.14 12.85
CA VAL A 159 -1.21 -28.44 11.66
C VAL A 159 -1.66 -29.38 10.52
N LYS A 160 -1.56 -30.70 10.71
CA LYS A 160 -1.83 -31.68 9.64
C LYS A 160 -3.31 -32.00 9.45
N HIS A 161 -4.16 -31.66 10.42
CA HIS A 161 -5.59 -31.95 10.39
C HIS A 161 -6.38 -30.80 9.74
N GLU A 162 -7.37 -31.15 8.92
CA GLU A 162 -8.41 -30.21 8.50
C GLU A 162 -9.39 -29.98 9.67
N PRO A 163 -9.93 -28.75 9.86
CA PRO A 163 -9.86 -27.56 8.99
C PRO A 163 -8.68 -26.61 9.32
N ILE A 164 -7.87 -26.93 10.33
CA ILE A 164 -6.82 -26.05 10.88
C ILE A 164 -5.79 -25.69 9.79
N LYS A 165 -5.41 -26.68 8.97
CA LYS A 165 -4.52 -26.49 7.83
C LYS A 165 -5.05 -25.45 6.85
N THR A 166 -6.30 -25.58 6.41
CA THR A 166 -6.94 -24.63 5.49
C THR A 166 -7.03 -23.23 6.09
N LEU A 167 -7.40 -23.11 7.37
CA LEU A 167 -7.48 -21.81 8.05
C LEU A 167 -6.13 -21.09 8.07
N ILE A 168 -5.04 -21.81 8.36
CA ILE A 168 -3.69 -21.23 8.37
C ILE A 168 -3.24 -20.84 6.97
N PHE A 169 -3.52 -21.68 5.97
CA PHE A 169 -3.21 -21.36 4.58
C PHE A 169 -3.90 -20.06 4.13
N VAL A 170 -5.22 -19.95 4.37
CA VAL A 170 -6.01 -18.76 4.03
C VAL A 170 -5.51 -17.53 4.78
N HIS A 171 -5.22 -17.65 6.09
CA HIS A 171 -4.68 -16.54 6.87
C HIS A 171 -3.32 -16.06 6.33
N GLN A 172 -2.39 -16.97 6.05
CA GLN A 172 -1.08 -16.61 5.48
C GLN A 172 -1.24 -15.96 4.10
N PHE A 173 -2.14 -16.46 3.26
CA PHE A 173 -2.45 -15.87 1.97
C PHE A 173 -2.96 -14.43 2.11
N ILE A 174 -3.92 -14.19 3.02
CA ILE A 174 -4.46 -12.84 3.29
C ILE A 174 -3.35 -11.90 3.77
N VAL A 175 -2.48 -12.34 4.68
CA VAL A 175 -1.39 -11.51 5.19
C VAL A 175 -0.37 -11.17 4.10
N ILE A 176 -0.01 -12.13 3.26
CA ILE A 176 0.87 -11.90 2.10
C ILE A 176 0.23 -10.88 1.16
N TRP A 177 -1.03 -11.08 0.81
CA TRP A 177 -1.79 -10.16 -0.04
C TRP A 177 -1.84 -8.74 0.54
N GLN A 178 -2.06 -8.63 1.85
CA GLN A 178 -2.06 -7.36 2.58
C GLN A 178 -0.69 -6.67 2.53
N CYS A 179 0.42 -7.43 2.64
CA CYS A 179 1.77 -6.87 2.53
C CYS A 179 2.02 -6.23 1.16
N PHE A 180 1.66 -6.93 0.08
CA PHE A 180 1.81 -6.41 -1.28
C PHE A 180 0.90 -5.22 -1.53
N SER A 181 -0.35 -5.25 -1.07
CA SER A 181 -1.29 -4.13 -1.20
C SER A 181 -0.80 -2.86 -0.48
N THR A 182 -0.26 -3.02 0.73
CA THR A 182 0.28 -1.88 1.52
C THR A 182 1.54 -1.30 0.89
N ARG A 183 2.34 -2.12 0.20
CA ARG A 183 3.51 -1.65 -0.57
C ARG A 183 3.10 -0.78 -1.76
N SER A 184 2.13 -1.24 -2.56
CA SER A 184 1.62 -0.50 -3.72
C SER A 184 1.15 0.89 -3.29
N THR A 185 0.33 0.95 -2.24
CA THR A 185 -0.17 2.19 -1.64
C THR A 185 0.87 3.31 -1.46
N ILE A 186 2.10 2.95 -1.07
CA ILE A 186 3.15 3.95 -0.80
C ILE A 186 3.76 4.47 -2.08
N ALA A 187 3.94 3.59 -3.08
CA ALA A 187 4.31 4.03 -4.40
C ALA A 187 3.24 5.00 -4.94
N ASP A 188 1.95 4.64 -4.81
CA ASP A 188 0.81 5.46 -5.25
C ASP A 188 0.83 6.86 -4.62
N LYS A 189 0.98 6.93 -3.30
CA LYS A 189 0.94 8.20 -2.55
C LYS A 189 2.17 9.05 -2.79
N THR A 190 3.35 8.45 -2.81
CA THR A 190 4.61 9.17 -3.09
C THR A 190 4.56 9.76 -4.49
N GLN A 191 4.07 8.99 -5.46
CA GLN A 191 3.95 9.43 -6.84
C GLN A 191 2.87 10.49 -7.03
N PHE A 192 1.73 10.37 -6.35
CA PHE A 192 0.70 11.41 -6.33
C PHE A 192 1.27 12.75 -5.84
N MET A 193 2.04 12.73 -4.74
CA MET A 193 2.69 13.92 -4.21
C MET A 193 3.70 14.51 -5.20
N ILE A 194 4.50 13.68 -5.85
CA ILE A 194 5.46 14.11 -6.88
C ILE A 194 4.71 14.77 -8.04
N LEU A 195 3.72 14.10 -8.61
CA LEU A 195 2.91 14.62 -9.72
C LEU A 195 2.25 15.96 -9.38
N TRP A 196 1.73 16.08 -8.16
CA TRP A 196 1.16 17.33 -7.66
C TRP A 196 2.21 18.44 -7.59
N THR A 197 3.37 18.19 -7.01
CA THR A 197 4.44 19.19 -6.92
C THR A 197 4.96 19.60 -8.30
N THR A 198 5.14 18.67 -9.23
CA THR A 198 5.59 18.96 -10.60
C THR A 198 4.55 19.80 -11.36
N GLY A 199 3.28 19.41 -11.30
CA GLY A 199 2.22 20.17 -11.96
C GLY A 199 2.07 21.58 -11.39
N LEU A 200 2.20 21.76 -10.07
CA LEU A 200 2.22 23.09 -9.47
C LEU A 200 3.40 23.92 -9.97
N MET A 201 4.61 23.38 -9.95
CA MET A 201 5.81 24.11 -10.39
C MET A 201 5.69 24.58 -11.85
N GLU A 202 5.11 23.78 -12.74
CA GLU A 202 4.90 24.19 -14.13
C GLU A 202 3.81 25.25 -14.29
N VAL A 203 2.68 25.13 -13.58
CA VAL A 203 1.66 26.18 -13.59
C VAL A 203 2.24 27.50 -13.09
N TYR A 204 3.04 27.48 -12.03
CA TYR A 204 3.76 28.66 -11.55
C TYR A 204 4.74 29.20 -12.60
N ALA A 205 5.51 28.34 -13.28
CA ALA A 205 6.42 28.77 -14.33
C ALA A 205 5.68 29.40 -15.54
N CYS A 206 4.49 28.90 -15.89
CA CYS A 206 3.67 29.45 -16.97
C CYS A 206 2.99 30.78 -16.58
N ALA A 207 2.61 30.97 -15.32
CA ALA A 207 1.99 32.20 -14.83
C ALA A 207 3.00 33.33 -14.58
N TRP A 208 4.22 32.99 -14.15
CA TRP A 208 5.29 33.94 -13.82
C TRP A 208 5.56 35.04 -14.87
N PRO A 209 5.71 34.73 -16.17
CA PRO A 209 5.94 35.77 -17.19
C PRO A 209 4.69 36.60 -17.51
N ALA A 210 3.48 36.10 -17.25
CA ALA A 210 2.24 36.81 -17.54
C ALA A 210 1.96 37.91 -16.50
N ASP A 211 2.24 37.64 -15.22
CA ASP A 211 2.03 38.60 -14.13
C ASP A 211 3.01 39.79 -14.25
N HIS A 212 4.26 39.53 -14.62
CA HIS A 212 5.27 40.58 -14.88
C HIS A 212 4.96 41.50 -16.06
N LEU A 213 4.08 41.09 -16.98
CA LEU A 213 3.62 41.92 -18.10
C LEU A 213 2.39 42.75 -17.77
N MET A 214 1.69 42.46 -16.66
CA MET A 214 0.54 43.26 -16.20
C MET A 214 0.94 44.35 -15.20
N ASP A 215 2.10 44.20 -14.56
CA ASP A 215 2.67 45.18 -13.63
C ASP A 215 3.57 46.24 -14.32
N ALA A 216 3.73 46.17 -15.65
CA ALA A 216 4.55 47.07 -16.48
C ALA A 216 3.68 47.95 -17.38
#